data_AF-A0A530RXJ2-F1
#
_entry.id   AF-A0A530RXJ2-F1
#
_cell.length_a   1.000
_cell.length_b   1.000
_cell.length_c   1.000
_cell.angle_alpha   90.00
_cell.angle_beta   90.00
_cell.angle_gamma   90.00
#
_symmetry.space_group_name_H-M   'P 1'
#
loop_
_entity.id
_entity.type
_entity.pdbx_description
1 polymer ?
#
loop_
_entity_poly.entity_id
_entity_poly.type
_entity_poly.pdbx_seq_one_letter_code
_entity_poly.pdbx_strand_id
1 'polypeptide(L)'
;MQIKMAKNGESLSSWRAVWNAFWSTDIEHFPRLTESRSTVSLTSEQILMEIAAETEKLIDTTSGSEIDKSSSGIQPPSEILKAALQRGRESLDEVKDLTEYQDQKAFRLLTIATFLSALSGVLFARFNEAYPLPSMNMLLSYKGFLIGLTYLVFAIFLVSAVSGALVIFHATRTRFKFPTTDPNNLQRELAEPKSHLFFPAIIAVRPSAWAASFVTAAPTSDSVHLRPDLSIRYLRNYLGESYLVAAKVADKVRYLEPAQNTLAFGLRCLLVWLALLGLVNILVGPTPMEKSAQVVENVHPTGTGAEAVEPKPDSTNRSNEDPSATKPIQNDKVAPQ
;
A
#
# COMPACT_ATOMS: atom_id res chain seq x y z
N MET A 1 -29.06 18.53 -2.94
CA MET A 1 -29.28 17.19 -3.52
C MET A 1 -28.58 16.18 -2.62
N GLN A 2 -29.32 15.48 -1.75
CA GLN A 2 -28.71 14.44 -0.89
C GLN A 2 -28.67 13.12 -1.66
N ILE A 3 -27.48 12.73 -2.10
CA ILE A 3 -27.25 11.40 -2.67
C ILE A 3 -27.35 10.42 -1.49
N LYS A 4 -28.51 9.78 -1.32
CA LYS A 4 -28.63 8.61 -0.45
C LYS A 4 -27.84 7.47 -1.11
N MET A 5 -26.58 7.29 -0.66
CA MET A 5 -25.81 6.09 -1.01
C MET A 5 -26.59 4.86 -0.54
N ALA A 6 -26.86 3.95 -1.48
CA ALA A 6 -27.74 2.82 -1.26
C ALA A 6 -27.01 1.75 -0.40
N LYS A 7 -27.43 1.63 0.87
CA LYS A 7 -26.89 0.71 1.89
C LYS A 7 -26.78 -0.78 1.51
N ASN A 8 -27.32 -1.22 0.38
CA ASN A 8 -27.58 -2.65 0.13
C ASN A 8 -26.52 -3.38 -0.73
N GLY A 9 -25.37 -2.76 -1.03
CA GLY A 9 -24.29 -3.43 -1.77
C GLY A 9 -22.86 -3.00 -1.43
N GLU A 10 -22.69 -2.19 -0.38
CA GLU A 10 -21.46 -1.44 -0.10
C GLU A 10 -20.51 -2.13 0.90
N SER A 11 -21.01 -2.93 1.84
CA SER A 11 -20.11 -3.62 2.79
C SER A 11 -19.52 -4.89 2.18
N LEU A 12 -18.20 -4.92 2.05
CA LEU A 12 -17.46 -6.12 1.68
C LEU A 12 -17.33 -6.96 2.96
N SER A 13 -17.95 -8.16 2.99
CA SER A 13 -17.80 -9.08 4.12
C SER A 13 -16.33 -9.35 4.41
N SER A 14 -15.92 -9.39 5.68
CA SER A 14 -14.53 -9.64 6.08
C SER A 14 -13.97 -10.92 5.47
N TRP A 15 -14.75 -12.00 5.39
CA TRP A 15 -14.31 -13.25 4.77
C TRP A 15 -14.02 -13.08 3.27
N ARG A 16 -14.92 -12.38 2.57
CA ARG A 16 -14.76 -12.10 1.14
C ARG A 16 -13.57 -11.19 0.89
N ALA A 17 -13.34 -10.19 1.74
CA ALA A 17 -12.17 -9.32 1.67
C ALA A 17 -10.86 -10.11 1.84
N VAL A 18 -10.79 -11.01 2.83
CA VAL A 18 -9.63 -11.90 3.04
C VAL A 18 -9.41 -12.83 1.84
N TRP A 19 -10.47 -13.47 1.35
CA TRP A 19 -10.38 -14.35 0.18
C TRP A 19 -9.88 -13.62 -1.06
N ASN A 20 -10.40 -12.43 -1.33
CA ASN A 20 -9.97 -11.63 -2.48
C ASN A 20 -8.54 -11.13 -2.32
N ALA A 21 -8.15 -10.72 -1.11
CA ALA A 21 -6.78 -10.32 -0.82
C ALA A 21 -5.80 -11.49 -1.05
N PHE A 22 -6.18 -12.69 -0.63
CA PHE A 22 -5.39 -13.92 -0.80
C PHE A 22 -5.19 -14.29 -2.27
N TRP A 23 -6.24 -14.24 -3.08
CA TRP A 23 -6.16 -14.53 -4.52
C TRP A 23 -5.75 -13.33 -5.37
N SER A 24 -5.50 -12.18 -4.73
CA SER A 24 -5.17 -10.93 -5.40
C SER A 24 -6.20 -10.56 -6.50
N THR A 25 -7.48 -10.88 -6.31
CA THR A 25 -8.52 -10.58 -7.30
C THR A 25 -8.73 -9.07 -7.41
N ASP A 26 -8.69 -8.57 -8.64
CA ASP A 26 -9.00 -7.17 -8.92
C ASP A 26 -10.50 -6.95 -8.79
N ILE A 27 -10.94 -6.25 -7.73
CA ILE A 27 -12.32 -5.78 -7.64
C ILE A 27 -12.35 -4.33 -8.07
N GLU A 28 -13.01 -4.09 -9.19
CA GLU A 28 -13.34 -2.75 -9.66
C GLU A 28 -14.58 -2.31 -8.92
N HIS A 29 -14.44 -1.26 -8.12
CA HIS A 29 -15.60 -0.61 -7.56
C HIS A 29 -15.65 0.84 -7.99
N PHE A 30 -16.01 1.01 -9.25
CA PHE A 30 -16.47 2.30 -9.75
C PHE A 30 -17.79 2.70 -9.08
N PRO A 31 -18.04 4.01 -8.92
CA PRO A 31 -19.32 4.51 -8.44
C PRO A 31 -20.44 3.88 -9.27
N ARG A 32 -21.35 3.20 -8.57
CA ARG A 32 -22.53 2.60 -9.19
C ARG A 32 -23.56 3.69 -9.34
N LEU A 33 -23.74 4.16 -10.56
CA LEU A 33 -24.83 5.06 -10.85
C LEU A 33 -26.12 4.24 -10.90
N THR A 34 -27.14 4.71 -10.17
CA THR A 34 -28.49 4.17 -10.27
C THR A 34 -29.12 4.73 -11.53
N GLU A 35 -29.05 3.99 -12.62
CA GLU A 35 -29.72 4.34 -13.86
C GLU A 35 -30.99 3.50 -13.99
N SER A 36 -32.14 4.16 -13.83
CA SER A 36 -33.48 3.73 -14.29
C SER A 36 -33.92 2.28 -14.01
N ARG A 37 -33.37 1.63 -12.96
CA ARG A 37 -33.65 0.28 -12.37
C ARG A 37 -32.44 -0.67 -12.33
N SER A 38 -31.28 -0.29 -12.85
CA SER A 38 -30.06 -1.11 -12.76
C SER A 38 -28.88 -0.30 -12.20
N THR A 39 -27.96 -0.98 -11.52
CA THR A 39 -26.69 -0.39 -11.10
C THR A 39 -25.68 -0.63 -12.22
N VAL A 40 -25.31 0.43 -12.94
CA VAL A 40 -24.26 0.37 -13.96
C VAL A 40 -22.95 0.84 -13.33
N SER A 41 -21.89 0.06 -13.47
CA SER A 41 -20.52 0.48 -13.14
C SER A 41 -19.91 1.15 -14.36
N LEU A 42 -19.60 2.44 -14.26
CA LEU A 42 -18.87 3.13 -15.31
C LEU A 42 -17.40 2.70 -15.30
N THR A 43 -16.81 2.50 -16.48
CA THR A 43 -15.35 2.28 -16.57
C THR A 43 -14.59 3.60 -16.37
N SER A 44 -13.30 3.53 -16.00
CA SER A 44 -12.44 4.72 -15.94
C SER A 44 -12.47 5.54 -17.24
N GLU A 45 -12.56 4.88 -18.39
CA GLU A 45 -12.62 5.56 -19.69
C GLU A 45 -13.94 6.32 -19.87
N GLN A 46 -15.07 5.73 -19.49
CA GLN A 46 -16.37 6.38 -19.56
C GLN A 46 -16.42 7.61 -18.65
N ILE A 47 -15.90 7.50 -17.42
CA ILE A 47 -15.82 8.62 -16.46
C ILE A 47 -14.97 9.76 -17.04
N LEU A 48 -13.79 9.44 -17.58
CA LEU A 48 -12.92 10.46 -18.17
C LEU A 48 -13.55 11.10 -19.41
N MET A 49 -14.28 10.34 -20.23
CA MET A 49 -15.02 10.88 -21.37
C MET A 49 -16.17 11.79 -20.95
N GLU A 50 -16.92 11.41 -19.91
CA GLU A 50 -18.00 12.23 -19.36
C GLU A 50 -17.46 13.55 -18.79
N ILE A 51 -16.40 13.49 -17.99
CA ILE A 51 -15.73 14.69 -17.46
C ILE A 51 -15.18 15.55 -18.59
N ALA A 52 -14.58 14.94 -19.62
CA ALA A 52 -14.07 15.66 -20.78
C ALA A 52 -15.18 16.41 -21.52
N ALA A 53 -16.29 15.72 -21.82
CA ALA A 53 -17.43 16.28 -22.54
C ALA A 53 -18.10 17.42 -21.76
N GLU A 54 -18.28 17.27 -20.44
CA GLU A 54 -18.86 18.33 -19.61
C GLU A 54 -17.90 19.52 -19.44
N THR A 55 -16.60 19.29 -19.34
CA THR A 55 -15.61 20.37 -19.27
C THR A 55 -15.61 21.20 -20.57
N GLU A 56 -15.71 20.55 -21.72
CA GLU A 56 -15.76 21.20 -23.04
C GLU A 56 -17.01 22.09 -23.20
N LYS A 57 -18.19 21.58 -22.82
CA LYS A 57 -19.45 22.35 -22.84
C LYS A 57 -19.39 23.62 -21.99
N LEU A 58 -18.78 23.55 -20.80
CA LEU A 58 -18.64 24.70 -19.91
C LEU A 58 -17.75 25.79 -20.50
N ILE A 59 -16.71 25.39 -21.24
CA ILE A 59 -15.78 26.31 -21.90
C ILE A 59 -16.45 26.98 -23.10
N ASP A 60 -17.18 26.22 -23.92
CA ASP A 60 -17.90 26.78 -25.07
C ASP A 60 -18.95 27.80 -24.64
N THR A 61 -19.67 27.50 -23.55
CA THR A 61 -20.66 28.41 -22.96
C THR A 61 -20.01 29.70 -22.46
N THR A 62 -18.83 29.60 -21.82
CA THR A 62 -18.11 30.76 -21.29
C THR A 62 -17.50 31.60 -22.41
N SER A 63 -16.95 30.96 -23.44
CA SER A 63 -16.32 31.63 -24.59
C SER A 63 -17.36 32.30 -25.50
N GLY A 64 -18.57 31.74 -25.60
CA GLY A 64 -19.69 32.36 -26.34
C GLY A 64 -20.21 33.65 -25.69
N SER A 65 -19.94 33.88 -24.40
CA SER A 65 -20.35 35.09 -23.68
C SER A 65 -19.34 36.25 -23.76
N GLU A 66 -18.11 36.00 -24.22
CA GLU A 66 -17.02 36.98 -24.33
C GLU A 66 -16.60 37.25 -25.79
N ILE A 67 -17.49 37.07 -26.75
CA ILE A 67 -17.24 37.52 -28.12
C ILE A 67 -17.45 39.04 -28.18
N ASP A 68 -16.45 39.77 -27.69
CA ASP A 68 -16.07 41.03 -28.31
C ASP A 68 -14.72 40.84 -29.01
N LYS A 69 -14.79 40.94 -30.34
CA LYS A 69 -13.73 40.64 -31.30
C LYS A 69 -12.64 41.69 -31.21
N SER A 70 -11.40 41.30 -30.96
CA SER A 70 -10.20 41.77 -31.70
C SER A 70 -8.92 41.48 -30.92
N SER A 71 -8.15 40.48 -31.35
CA SER A 71 -6.70 40.59 -31.60
C SER A 71 -6.09 39.19 -31.65
N SER A 72 -5.31 38.95 -32.71
CA SER A 72 -4.53 37.77 -33.03
C SER A 72 -3.28 37.59 -32.14
N GLY A 73 -3.39 37.98 -30.86
CA GLY A 73 -2.38 37.74 -29.85
C GLY A 73 -2.75 36.52 -29.01
N ILE A 74 -1.74 35.82 -28.47
CA ILE A 74 -1.92 34.80 -27.43
C ILE A 74 -2.61 35.51 -26.25
N GLN A 75 -3.95 35.42 -26.17
CA GLN A 75 -4.66 36.04 -25.07
C GLN A 75 -4.32 35.27 -23.79
N PRO A 76 -3.98 35.96 -22.69
CA PRO A 76 -3.80 35.30 -21.42
C PRO A 76 -5.08 34.53 -21.06
N PRO A 77 -4.98 33.37 -20.41
CA PRO A 77 -6.16 32.62 -19.99
C PRO A 77 -7.08 33.53 -19.19
N SER A 78 -8.38 33.46 -19.44
CA SER A 78 -9.36 34.27 -18.72
C SER A 78 -9.20 34.08 -17.21
N GLU A 79 -9.50 35.12 -16.42
CA GLU A 79 -9.38 35.04 -14.96
C GLU A 79 -10.22 33.89 -14.38
N ILE A 80 -11.36 33.58 -15.01
CA ILE A 80 -12.21 32.42 -14.68
C ILE A 80 -11.45 31.11 -14.90
N LEU A 81 -10.77 30.94 -16.04
CA LEU A 81 -9.99 29.72 -16.34
C LEU A 81 -8.81 29.56 -15.39
N LYS A 82 -8.12 30.66 -15.03
CA LYS A 82 -7.05 30.63 -14.03
C LYS A 82 -7.58 30.20 -12.66
N ALA A 83 -8.71 30.75 -12.23
CA ALA A 83 -9.36 30.36 -10.98
C ALA A 83 -9.79 28.89 -10.99
N ALA A 84 -10.36 28.41 -12.10
CA ALA A 84 -10.75 27.01 -12.26
C ALA A 84 -9.53 26.07 -12.22
N LEU A 85 -8.43 26.44 -12.88
CA LEU A 85 -7.16 25.70 -12.83
C LEU A 85 -6.62 25.59 -11.40
N GLN A 86 -6.60 26.71 -10.67
CA GLN A 86 -6.16 26.75 -9.29
C GLN A 86 -7.03 25.84 -8.41
N ARG A 87 -8.36 25.90 -8.57
CA ARG A 87 -9.29 25.03 -7.83
C ARG A 87 -9.14 23.55 -8.18
N GLY A 88 -8.96 23.23 -9.46
CA GLY A 88 -8.71 21.85 -9.91
C GLY A 88 -7.44 21.28 -9.31
N ARG A 89 -6.37 22.10 -9.24
CA ARG A 89 -5.13 21.72 -8.56
C ARG A 89 -5.33 21.50 -7.06
N GLU A 90 -6.02 22.42 -6.37
CA GLU A 90 -6.34 22.29 -4.95
C GLU A 90 -7.14 21.02 -4.67
N SER A 91 -8.13 20.69 -5.51
CA SER A 91 -8.89 19.43 -5.39
C SER A 91 -8.00 18.20 -5.56
N LEU A 92 -7.06 18.22 -6.50
CA LEU A 92 -6.13 17.12 -6.73
C LEU A 92 -5.20 16.92 -5.53
N ASP A 93 -4.71 18.01 -4.95
CA ASP A 93 -3.83 17.96 -3.78
C ASP A 93 -4.61 17.48 -2.54
N GLU A 94 -5.84 17.92 -2.34
CA GLU A 94 -6.70 17.44 -1.24
C GLU A 94 -6.96 15.94 -1.30
N VAL A 95 -7.28 15.37 -2.47
CA VAL A 95 -7.51 13.92 -2.59
C VAL A 95 -6.22 13.11 -2.45
N LYS A 96 -5.06 13.68 -2.80
CA LYS A 96 -3.75 13.04 -2.53
C LYS A 96 -3.48 13.01 -1.04
N ASP A 97 -3.68 14.14 -0.34
CA ASP A 97 -3.49 14.23 1.11
C ASP A 97 -4.40 13.26 1.85
N LEU A 98 -5.67 13.12 1.41
CA LEU A 98 -6.59 12.11 1.94
C LEU A 98 -6.08 10.68 1.72
N THR A 99 -5.51 10.39 0.55
CA THR A 99 -4.93 9.07 0.26
C THR A 99 -3.75 8.78 1.18
N GLU A 100 -2.83 9.74 1.31
CA GLU A 100 -1.65 9.62 2.16
C GLU A 100 -2.06 9.44 3.62
N TYR A 101 -3.03 10.21 4.11
CA TYR A 101 -3.56 10.09 5.46
C TYR A 101 -4.08 8.68 5.77
N GLN A 102 -4.85 8.08 4.84
CA GLN A 102 -5.35 6.71 5.03
C GLN A 102 -4.23 5.67 5.03
N ASP A 103 -3.24 5.82 4.14
CA ASP A 103 -2.09 4.91 4.06
C ASP A 103 -1.23 5.01 5.34
N GLN A 104 -0.96 6.22 5.83
CA GLN A 104 -0.25 6.43 7.11
C GLN A 104 -1.01 5.81 8.28
N LYS A 105 -2.34 5.96 8.33
CA LYS A 105 -3.17 5.36 9.39
C LYS A 105 -3.11 3.83 9.34
N ALA A 106 -3.21 3.23 8.15
CA ALA A 106 -3.11 1.79 7.95
C ALA A 106 -1.74 1.25 8.37
N PHE A 107 -0.66 1.97 8.02
CA PHE A 107 0.70 1.61 8.39
C PHE A 107 0.93 1.64 9.91
N ARG A 108 0.38 2.63 10.62
CA ARG A 108 0.43 2.69 12.09
C ARG A 108 -0.25 1.48 12.74
N LEU A 109 -1.42 1.09 12.23
CA LEU A 109 -2.13 -0.10 12.73
C LEU A 109 -1.33 -1.38 12.50
N LEU A 110 -0.72 -1.54 11.32
CA LEU A 110 0.12 -2.70 11.00
C LEU A 110 1.35 -2.78 11.91
N THR A 111 1.97 -1.63 12.20
CA THR A 111 3.13 -1.54 13.09
C THR A 111 2.79 -2.00 14.51
N ILE A 112 1.67 -1.49 15.07
CA ILE A 112 1.20 -1.91 16.40
C ILE A 112 0.90 -3.42 16.42
N ALA A 113 0.19 -3.92 15.41
CA ALA A 113 -0.12 -5.34 15.30
C ALA A 113 1.15 -6.22 15.22
N THR A 114 2.19 -5.74 14.53
CA THR A 114 3.48 -6.44 14.41
C THR A 114 4.19 -6.52 15.75
N PHE A 115 4.30 -5.41 16.48
CA PHE A 115 4.93 -5.40 17.81
C PHE A 115 4.19 -6.29 18.81
N LEU A 116 2.85 -6.22 18.82
CA LEU A 116 2.03 -7.09 19.68
C LEU A 116 2.20 -8.56 19.30
N SER A 117 2.25 -8.89 18.01
CA SER A 117 2.47 -10.27 17.54
C SER A 117 3.84 -10.79 17.93
N ALA A 118 4.90 -9.96 17.83
CA ALA A 118 6.25 -10.33 18.23
C ALA A 118 6.34 -10.61 19.73
N LEU A 119 5.80 -9.71 20.57
CA LEU A 119 5.73 -9.90 22.02
C LEU A 119 4.95 -11.17 22.39
N SER A 120 3.80 -11.37 21.74
CA SER A 120 2.96 -12.55 21.97
C SER A 120 3.66 -13.84 21.55
N GLY A 121 4.45 -13.83 20.49
CA GLY A 121 5.28 -14.96 20.07
C GLY A 121 6.33 -15.35 21.11
N VAL A 122 7.01 -14.37 21.72
CA VAL A 122 7.97 -14.63 22.81
C VAL A 122 7.27 -15.24 24.03
N LEU A 123 6.14 -14.67 24.44
CA LEU A 123 5.35 -15.20 25.56
C LEU A 123 4.82 -16.61 25.27
N PHE A 124 4.37 -16.86 24.06
CA PHE A 124 3.91 -18.17 23.62
C PHE A 124 5.04 -19.20 23.60
N ALA A 125 6.25 -18.83 23.19
CA ALA A 125 7.40 -19.74 23.25
C ALA A 125 7.69 -20.20 24.67
N ARG A 126 7.67 -19.26 25.65
CA ARG A 126 7.81 -19.60 27.08
C ARG A 126 6.66 -20.45 27.60
N PHE A 127 5.43 -20.16 27.17
CA PHE A 127 4.28 -20.97 27.49
C PHE A 127 4.42 -22.41 26.98
N ASN A 128 4.87 -22.59 25.73
CA ASN A 128 5.08 -23.90 25.13
C ASN A 128 6.20 -24.69 25.81
N GLU A 129 7.25 -24.02 26.29
CA GLU A 129 8.29 -24.63 27.13
C GLU A 129 7.71 -25.13 28.47
N ALA A 130 6.89 -24.32 29.15
CA ALA A 130 6.32 -24.71 30.46
C ALA A 130 5.18 -25.75 30.35
N TYR A 131 4.44 -25.71 29.25
CA TYR A 131 3.21 -26.48 29.02
C TYR A 131 3.21 -27.08 27.60
N PRO A 132 3.96 -28.17 27.37
CA PRO A 132 3.98 -28.83 26.08
C PRO A 132 2.57 -29.35 25.72
N LEU A 133 2.29 -29.47 24.43
CA LEU A 133 0.99 -29.92 23.92
C LEU A 133 0.61 -31.27 24.58
N PRO A 134 -0.51 -31.32 25.34
CA PRO A 134 -0.93 -32.55 26.01
C PRO A 134 -1.31 -33.61 24.97
N SER A 135 -1.04 -34.88 25.27
CA SER A 135 -1.53 -36.00 24.47
C SER A 135 -3.06 -35.98 24.43
N MET A 136 -3.65 -36.57 23.38
CA MET A 136 -5.12 -36.56 23.18
C MET A 136 -5.90 -37.07 24.40
N ASN A 137 -5.36 -38.05 25.12
CA ASN A 137 -5.98 -38.59 26.34
C ASN A 137 -5.94 -37.58 27.51
N MET A 138 -4.93 -36.72 27.58
CA MET A 138 -4.77 -35.70 28.62
C MET A 138 -5.65 -34.47 28.38
N LEU A 139 -6.11 -34.23 27.13
CA LEU A 139 -7.08 -33.18 26.80
C LEU A 139 -8.45 -33.39 27.47
N LEU A 140 -8.82 -34.62 27.84
CA LEU A 140 -10.04 -34.90 28.60
C LEU A 140 -9.96 -34.43 30.05
N SER A 141 -8.75 -34.18 30.59
CA SER A 141 -8.59 -33.54 31.89
C SER A 141 -8.87 -32.05 31.81
N TYR A 142 -9.48 -31.46 32.85
CA TYR A 142 -9.74 -30.02 32.90
C TYR A 142 -8.48 -29.16 32.66
N LYS A 143 -7.31 -29.63 33.13
CA LYS A 143 -6.01 -28.97 32.91
C LYS A 143 -5.60 -29.00 31.44
N GLY A 144 -5.70 -30.18 30.81
CA GLY A 144 -5.38 -30.36 29.40
C GLY A 144 -6.32 -29.57 28.51
N PHE A 145 -7.62 -29.56 28.81
CA PHE A 145 -8.60 -28.72 28.13
C PHE A 145 -8.24 -27.23 28.20
N LEU A 146 -7.86 -26.71 29.37
CA LEU A 146 -7.49 -25.30 29.53
C LEU A 146 -6.22 -24.93 28.74
N ILE A 147 -5.20 -25.80 28.76
CA ILE A 147 -4.00 -25.64 27.94
C ILE A 147 -4.37 -25.65 26.45
N GLY A 148 -5.12 -26.67 26.01
CA GLY A 148 -5.56 -26.80 24.61
C GLY A 148 -6.38 -25.60 24.12
N LEU A 149 -7.29 -25.09 24.97
CA LEU A 149 -8.05 -23.87 24.70
C LEU A 149 -7.12 -22.66 24.54
N THR A 150 -6.08 -22.54 25.37
CA THR A 150 -5.08 -21.47 25.27
C THR A 150 -4.33 -21.53 23.95
N TYR A 151 -3.90 -22.72 23.49
CA TYR A 151 -3.31 -22.91 22.16
C TYR A 151 -4.29 -22.53 21.03
N LEU A 152 -5.56 -22.95 21.13
CA LEU A 152 -6.58 -22.66 20.12
C LEU A 152 -6.84 -21.16 19.98
N VAL A 153 -7.01 -20.44 21.09
CA VAL A 153 -7.24 -18.99 21.07
C VAL A 153 -6.04 -18.25 20.50
N PHE A 154 -4.81 -18.69 20.82
CA PHE A 154 -3.59 -18.13 20.22
C PHE A 154 -3.55 -18.35 18.70
N ALA A 155 -3.89 -19.56 18.24
CA ALA A 155 -3.95 -19.86 16.81
C ALA A 155 -5.00 -19.00 16.08
N ILE A 156 -6.18 -18.79 16.68
CA ILE A 156 -7.21 -17.90 16.13
C ILE A 156 -6.70 -16.46 16.05
N PHE A 157 -5.98 -15.99 17.07
CA PHE A 157 -5.31 -14.68 17.04
C PHE A 157 -4.33 -14.59 15.86
N LEU A 158 -3.43 -15.56 15.69
CA LEU A 158 -2.45 -15.56 14.61
C LEU A 158 -3.12 -15.53 13.23
N VAL A 159 -4.08 -16.41 12.98
CA VAL A 159 -4.81 -16.46 11.70
C VAL A 159 -5.53 -15.13 11.44
N SER A 160 -6.16 -14.55 12.46
CA SER A 160 -6.85 -13.26 12.34
C SER A 160 -5.87 -12.11 12.08
N ALA A 161 -4.73 -12.08 12.79
CA ALA A 161 -3.70 -11.06 12.62
C ALA A 161 -3.09 -11.10 11.21
N VAL A 162 -2.71 -12.28 10.73
CA VAL A 162 -2.18 -12.49 9.37
C VAL A 162 -3.22 -12.13 8.32
N SER A 163 -4.47 -12.57 8.49
CA SER A 163 -5.56 -12.25 7.55
C SER A 163 -5.83 -10.76 7.48
N GLY A 164 -5.89 -10.07 8.62
CA GLY A 164 -6.06 -8.63 8.68
C GLY A 164 -4.91 -7.87 8.03
N ALA A 165 -3.66 -8.26 8.32
CA ALA A 165 -2.47 -7.69 7.70
C ALA A 165 -2.45 -7.89 6.16
N LEU A 166 -2.85 -9.07 5.69
CA LEU A 166 -2.94 -9.39 4.26
C LEU A 166 -3.94 -8.47 3.55
N VAL A 167 -5.11 -8.24 4.14
CA VAL A 167 -6.12 -7.33 3.56
C VAL A 167 -5.62 -5.89 3.56
N ILE A 168 -4.95 -5.43 4.64
CA ILE A 168 -4.33 -4.09 4.65
C ILE A 168 -3.29 -3.97 3.54
N PHE A 169 -2.39 -4.93 3.41
CA PHE A 169 -1.36 -4.91 2.37
C PHE A 169 -1.95 -4.91 0.96
N HIS A 170 -3.02 -5.69 0.75
CA HIS A 170 -3.76 -5.69 -0.50
C HIS A 170 -4.38 -4.31 -0.79
N ALA A 171 -4.99 -3.68 0.22
CA ALA A 171 -5.61 -2.36 0.08
C ALA A 171 -4.58 -1.23 -0.16
N THR A 172 -3.41 -1.28 0.46
CA THR A 172 -2.37 -0.24 0.32
C THR A 172 -1.52 -0.42 -0.93
N ARG A 173 -1.65 -1.53 -1.66
CA ARG A 173 -0.87 -1.78 -2.88
C ARG A 173 -1.09 -0.66 -3.89
N THR A 174 0.00 -0.11 -4.41
CA THR A 174 0.00 0.99 -5.38
C THR A 174 -0.46 0.49 -6.76
N ARG A 175 -1.77 0.33 -6.94
CA ARG A 175 -2.38 0.05 -8.26
C ARG A 175 -3.05 1.31 -8.76
N PHE A 176 -2.55 1.90 -9.84
CA PHE A 176 -3.32 2.89 -10.58
C PHE A 176 -3.96 2.14 -11.75
N LYS A 177 -5.30 2.06 -11.74
CA LYS A 177 -6.03 1.49 -12.87
C LYS A 177 -6.11 2.55 -13.96
N PHE A 178 -5.11 2.52 -14.83
CA PHE A 178 -5.17 3.20 -16.11
C PHE A 178 -5.60 2.21 -17.18
N PRO A 179 -6.25 2.69 -18.26
CA PRO A 179 -6.52 1.84 -19.41
C PRO A 179 -5.20 1.30 -19.93
N THR A 180 -5.05 -0.03 -19.90
CA THR A 180 -3.81 -0.71 -20.26
C THR A 180 -3.37 -0.21 -21.64
N THR A 181 -2.14 0.27 -21.71
CA THR A 181 -1.53 0.66 -22.97
C THR A 181 -1.11 -0.62 -23.67
N ASP A 182 -1.62 -0.87 -24.88
CA ASP A 182 -1.11 -1.94 -25.73
C ASP A 182 0.32 -1.56 -26.14
N PRO A 183 1.36 -2.27 -25.65
CA PRO A 183 2.75 -1.94 -25.93
C PRO A 183 3.12 -2.16 -27.40
N ASN A 184 2.32 -2.91 -28.16
CA ASN A 184 2.60 -3.16 -29.57
C ASN A 184 2.02 -2.08 -30.49
N ASN A 185 1.27 -1.13 -29.94
CA ASN A 185 0.68 -0.06 -30.72
C ASN A 185 1.66 1.11 -30.88
N LEU A 186 2.56 1.00 -31.87
CA LEU A 186 3.51 2.05 -32.27
C LEU A 186 2.83 3.40 -32.54
N GLN A 187 1.59 3.38 -33.02
CA GLN A 187 0.83 4.61 -33.27
C GLN A 187 0.48 5.34 -31.97
N ARG A 188 0.29 4.60 -30.86
CA ARG A 188 0.02 5.15 -29.54
C ARG A 188 1.27 5.75 -28.89
N GLU A 189 2.46 5.18 -29.14
CA GLU A 189 3.72 5.75 -28.64
C GLU A 189 4.04 7.14 -29.21
N LEU A 190 3.61 7.38 -30.46
CA LEU A 190 3.78 8.64 -31.17
C LEU A 190 2.60 9.61 -30.95
N ALA A 191 1.51 9.13 -30.34
CA ALA A 191 0.34 9.94 -30.05
C ALA A 191 0.56 10.85 -28.83
N GLU A 192 -0.32 11.83 -28.69
CA GLU A 192 -0.31 12.71 -27.52
C GLU A 192 -0.64 11.96 -26.23
N PRO A 193 -0.03 12.33 -25.10
CA PRO A 193 -0.32 11.70 -23.82
C PRO A 193 -1.78 11.93 -23.43
N LYS A 194 -2.46 10.87 -22.95
CA LYS A 194 -3.84 10.95 -22.46
C LYS A 194 -3.97 11.90 -21.25
N SER A 195 -2.93 12.01 -20.43
CA SER A 195 -2.82 12.95 -19.32
C SER A 195 -1.37 13.45 -19.16
N HIS A 196 -1.23 14.69 -18.69
CA HIS A 196 0.04 15.36 -18.42
C HIS A 196 0.48 15.28 -16.94
N LEU A 197 -0.33 14.68 -16.07
CA LEU A 197 -0.12 14.72 -14.63
C LEU A 197 0.18 13.33 -14.04
N PHE A 198 -0.52 12.27 -14.46
CA PHE A 198 -0.25 10.92 -13.95
C PHE A 198 0.81 10.17 -14.75
N PHE A 199 1.74 9.56 -14.01
CA PHE A 199 2.89 8.87 -14.58
C PHE A 199 2.55 7.81 -15.63
N PRO A 200 1.49 6.96 -15.52
CA PRO A 200 1.24 5.91 -16.51
C PRO A 200 0.89 6.47 -17.87
N ALA A 201 0.23 7.63 -17.93
CA ALA A 201 -0.11 8.29 -19.18
C ALA A 201 1.12 9.00 -19.79
N ILE A 202 1.99 9.54 -18.94
CA ILE A 202 3.24 10.21 -19.35
C ILE A 202 4.22 9.18 -19.94
N ILE A 203 4.45 8.05 -19.26
CA ILE A 203 5.41 7.03 -19.72
C ILE A 203 4.87 6.16 -20.86
N ALA A 204 3.57 6.22 -21.14
CA ALA A 204 2.96 5.47 -22.24
C ALA A 204 3.25 6.06 -23.63
N VAL A 205 3.83 7.26 -23.68
CA VAL A 205 4.22 7.93 -24.92
C VAL A 205 5.72 8.15 -24.96
N ARG A 206 6.29 8.37 -26.15
CA ARG A 206 7.71 8.73 -26.28
C ARG A 206 7.99 10.10 -25.67
N PRO A 207 9.19 10.32 -25.09
CA PRO A 207 9.58 11.64 -24.55
C PRO A 207 9.43 12.78 -25.56
N SER A 208 9.68 12.50 -26.85
CA SER A 208 9.48 13.48 -27.94
C SER A 208 8.01 13.83 -28.15
N ALA A 209 7.10 12.86 -28.08
CA ALA A 209 5.66 13.08 -28.21
C ALA A 209 5.10 13.81 -26.99
N TRP A 210 5.62 13.51 -25.79
CA TRP A 210 5.31 14.26 -24.57
C TRP A 210 5.79 15.72 -24.67
N ALA A 211 7.03 15.96 -25.08
CA ALA A 211 7.51 17.34 -25.27
C ALA A 211 6.71 18.10 -26.34
N ALA A 212 6.35 17.42 -27.44
CA ALA A 212 5.54 17.98 -28.51
C ALA A 212 4.09 18.30 -28.09
N SER A 213 3.55 17.71 -27.02
CA SER A 213 2.18 17.98 -26.59
C SER A 213 2.01 19.38 -25.96
N PHE A 214 3.10 20.05 -25.60
CA PHE A 214 3.08 21.40 -25.03
C PHE A 214 3.14 22.51 -26.08
N VAL A 215 3.60 22.18 -27.29
CA VAL A 215 3.87 23.15 -28.34
C VAL A 215 3.09 22.84 -29.60
N THR A 216 2.82 23.87 -30.40
CA THR A 216 2.21 23.73 -31.71
C THR A 216 3.05 24.54 -32.71
N ALA A 217 3.41 23.92 -33.83
CA ALA A 217 4.09 24.63 -34.93
C ALA A 217 3.11 25.60 -35.59
N ALA A 218 3.51 26.85 -35.82
CA ALA A 218 2.68 27.80 -36.56
C ALA A 218 2.53 27.32 -38.02
N PRO A 219 1.34 27.44 -38.63
CA PRO A 219 1.09 26.95 -40.00
C PRO A 219 1.91 27.67 -41.08
N THR A 220 2.49 28.84 -40.78
CA THR A 220 3.14 29.71 -41.75
C THR A 220 4.51 30.25 -41.32
N SER A 221 5.03 29.84 -40.16
CA SER A 221 6.36 30.28 -39.72
C SER A 221 7.06 29.21 -38.86
N ASP A 222 8.39 29.16 -38.88
CA ASP A 222 9.21 28.28 -38.04
C ASP A 222 9.15 28.64 -36.53
N SER A 223 8.26 29.56 -36.12
CA SER A 223 8.03 29.88 -34.72
C SER A 223 7.26 28.77 -34.00
N VAL A 224 7.85 28.31 -32.90
CA VAL A 224 7.22 27.36 -31.96
C VAL A 224 6.43 28.16 -30.93
N HIS A 225 5.12 27.95 -30.85
CA HIS A 225 4.27 28.57 -29.84
C HIS A 225 3.76 27.54 -28.83
N LEU A 226 3.52 28.02 -27.60
CA LEU A 226 2.81 27.23 -26.61
C LEU A 226 1.40 26.93 -27.12
N ARG A 227 0.97 25.69 -26.93
CA ARG A 227 -0.35 25.24 -27.34
C ARG A 227 -1.46 26.04 -26.62
N PRO A 228 -2.42 26.66 -27.32
CA PRO A 228 -3.41 27.55 -26.71
C PRO A 228 -4.42 26.81 -25.82
N ASP A 229 -4.73 25.54 -26.13
CA ASP A 229 -5.64 24.67 -25.35
C ASP A 229 -4.96 23.98 -24.15
N LEU A 230 -3.69 24.29 -23.87
CA LEU A 230 -2.93 23.62 -22.80
C LEU A 230 -3.59 23.80 -21.42
N SER A 231 -4.01 25.03 -21.10
CA SER A 231 -4.71 25.36 -19.84
C SER A 231 -5.99 24.53 -19.66
N ILE A 232 -6.76 24.35 -20.73
CA ILE A 232 -7.99 23.57 -20.72
C ILE A 232 -7.69 22.09 -20.48
N ARG A 233 -6.66 21.55 -21.16
CA ARG A 233 -6.23 20.17 -20.96
C ARG A 233 -5.76 19.91 -19.54
N TYR A 234 -5.02 20.86 -18.95
CA TYR A 234 -4.61 20.75 -17.55
C TYR A 234 -5.81 20.74 -16.61
N LEU A 235 -6.79 21.63 -16.82
CA LEU A 235 -8.02 21.64 -16.02
C LEU A 235 -8.74 20.30 -16.11
N ARG A 236 -8.93 19.78 -17.32
CA ARG A 236 -9.54 18.46 -17.55
C ARG A 236 -8.77 17.34 -16.84
N ASN A 237 -7.44 17.36 -16.93
CA ASN A 237 -6.60 16.37 -16.25
C ASN A 237 -6.73 16.49 -14.73
N TYR A 238 -6.69 17.70 -14.16
CA TYR A 238 -6.89 17.91 -12.73
C TYR A 238 -8.23 17.36 -12.25
N LEU A 239 -9.33 17.67 -12.95
CA LEU A 239 -10.67 17.19 -12.58
C LEU A 239 -10.80 15.66 -12.71
N GLY A 240 -10.43 15.12 -13.87
CA GLY A 240 -10.50 13.69 -14.14
C GLY A 240 -9.64 12.87 -13.19
N GLU A 241 -8.43 13.33 -12.92
CA GLU A 241 -7.52 12.65 -12.01
C GLU A 241 -7.95 12.77 -10.56
N SER A 242 -8.43 13.93 -10.12
CA SER A 242 -8.96 14.09 -8.77
C SER A 242 -10.07 13.09 -8.50
N TYR A 243 -10.97 12.92 -9.49
CA TYR A 243 -12.04 11.93 -9.42
C TYR A 243 -11.50 10.49 -9.36
N LEU A 244 -10.53 10.14 -10.21
CA LEU A 244 -9.93 8.80 -10.20
C LEU A 244 -9.20 8.49 -8.88
N VAL A 245 -8.51 9.47 -8.29
CA VAL A 245 -7.92 9.30 -6.94
C VAL A 245 -9.02 9.11 -5.92
N ALA A 246 -10.07 9.94 -5.92
CA ALA A 246 -11.17 9.83 -4.97
C ALA A 246 -11.87 8.46 -5.05
N ALA A 247 -12.13 7.96 -6.26
CA ALA A 247 -12.68 6.62 -6.48
C ALA A 247 -11.75 5.53 -5.90
N LYS A 248 -10.43 5.66 -6.12
CA LYS A 248 -9.44 4.75 -5.54
C LYS A 248 -9.39 4.82 -4.02
N VAL A 249 -9.51 6.00 -3.42
CA VAL A 249 -9.59 6.16 -1.96
C VAL A 249 -10.82 5.44 -1.41
N ALA A 250 -11.98 5.59 -2.06
CA ALA A 250 -13.19 4.88 -1.66
C ALA A 250 -13.00 3.36 -1.68
N ASP A 251 -12.35 2.83 -2.73
CA ASP A 251 -12.00 1.40 -2.82
C ASP A 251 -11.08 0.96 -1.68
N LYS A 252 -10.04 1.74 -1.39
CA LYS A 252 -9.14 1.46 -0.26
C LYS A 252 -9.90 1.41 1.07
N VAL A 253 -10.71 2.43 1.36
CA VAL A 253 -11.48 2.52 2.61
C VAL A 253 -12.40 1.32 2.78
N ARG A 254 -13.00 0.85 1.68
CA ARG A 254 -13.88 -0.34 1.68
C ARG A 254 -13.17 -1.63 2.08
N TYR A 255 -11.88 -1.78 1.77
CA TYR A 255 -11.07 -2.92 2.25
C TYR A 255 -10.48 -2.68 3.64
N LEU A 256 -10.20 -1.43 4.00
CA LEU A 256 -9.65 -1.09 5.30
C LEU A 256 -10.63 -1.37 6.43
N GLU A 257 -11.92 -1.12 6.26
CA GLU A 257 -12.94 -1.43 7.28
C GLU A 257 -12.98 -2.92 7.67
N PRO A 258 -13.17 -3.89 6.74
CA PRO A 258 -13.12 -5.30 7.10
C PRO A 258 -11.78 -5.73 7.65
N ALA A 259 -10.67 -5.15 7.16
CA ALA A 259 -9.33 -5.45 7.69
C ALA A 259 -9.17 -5.00 9.14
N GLN A 260 -9.64 -3.79 9.46
CA GLN A 260 -9.65 -3.25 10.82
C GLN A 260 -10.53 -4.10 11.74
N ASN A 261 -11.70 -4.53 11.27
CA ASN A 261 -12.58 -5.42 12.02
C ASN A 261 -11.92 -6.78 12.31
N THR A 262 -11.25 -7.37 11.31
CA THR A 262 -10.51 -8.62 11.47
C THR A 262 -9.32 -8.46 12.43
N LEU A 263 -8.56 -7.37 12.34
CA LEU A 263 -7.49 -7.08 13.30
C LEU A 263 -8.02 -6.82 14.70
N ALA A 264 -9.12 -6.08 14.85
CA ALA A 264 -9.75 -5.83 16.14
C ALA A 264 -10.25 -7.13 16.77
N PHE A 265 -10.80 -8.05 15.98
CA PHE A 265 -11.14 -9.39 16.43
C PHE A 265 -9.90 -10.16 16.89
N GLY A 266 -8.81 -10.14 16.10
CA GLY A 266 -7.52 -10.72 16.51
C GLY A 266 -7.02 -10.16 17.85
N LEU A 267 -7.05 -8.84 18.03
CA LEU A 267 -6.65 -8.20 19.29
C LEU A 267 -7.53 -8.61 20.47
N ARG A 268 -8.84 -8.82 20.27
CA ARG A 268 -9.73 -9.36 21.31
C ARG A 268 -9.34 -10.79 21.67
N CYS A 269 -9.05 -11.65 20.68
CA CYS A 269 -8.53 -13.00 20.92
C CYS A 269 -7.21 -12.96 21.69
N LEU A 270 -6.32 -12.01 21.38
CA LEU A 270 -5.07 -11.84 22.10
C LEU A 270 -5.29 -11.49 23.58
N LEU A 271 -6.22 -10.59 23.89
CA LEU A 271 -6.56 -10.25 25.27
C LEU A 271 -7.13 -11.45 26.03
N VAL A 272 -8.03 -12.21 25.40
CA VAL A 272 -8.55 -13.46 25.99
C VAL A 272 -7.42 -14.47 26.21
N TRP A 273 -6.51 -14.60 25.26
CA TRP A 273 -5.35 -15.47 25.39
C TRP A 273 -4.44 -15.07 26.56
N LEU A 274 -4.14 -13.78 26.75
CA LEU A 274 -3.35 -13.30 27.88
C LEU A 274 -4.01 -13.60 29.23
N ALA A 275 -5.35 -13.47 29.32
CA ALA A 275 -6.10 -13.83 30.51
C ALA A 275 -6.04 -15.35 30.78
N LEU A 276 -6.20 -16.17 29.73
CA LEU A 276 -6.06 -17.63 29.83
C LEU A 276 -4.64 -18.03 30.23
N LEU A 277 -3.63 -17.36 29.68
CA LEU A 277 -2.23 -17.59 30.03
C LEU A 277 -2.01 -17.37 31.54
N GLY A 278 -2.50 -16.26 32.10
CA GLY A 278 -2.46 -16.01 33.54
C GLY A 278 -3.20 -17.08 34.35
N LEU A 279 -4.40 -17.46 33.89
CA LEU A 279 -5.21 -18.49 34.54
C LEU A 279 -4.52 -19.86 34.56
N VAL A 280 -3.89 -20.28 33.46
CA VAL A 280 -3.11 -21.52 33.38
C VAL A 280 -1.93 -21.47 34.36
N ASN A 281 -1.19 -20.36 34.42
CA ASN A 281 -0.06 -20.23 35.36
C ASN A 281 -0.50 -20.33 36.84
N ILE A 282 -1.72 -19.91 37.18
CA ILE A 282 -2.25 -20.01 38.55
C ILE A 282 -2.80 -21.41 38.85
N LEU A 283 -3.55 -22.01 37.93
CA LEU A 283 -4.29 -23.26 38.19
C LEU A 283 -3.53 -24.53 37.81
N VAL A 284 -2.56 -24.42 36.91
CA VAL A 284 -1.77 -25.53 36.39
C VAL A 284 -0.32 -25.27 36.74
N GLY A 285 0.18 -25.99 37.75
CA GLY A 285 1.61 -25.97 38.06
C GLY A 285 2.43 -26.34 36.81
N PRO A 286 3.59 -25.68 36.59
CA PRO A 286 4.42 -25.95 35.42
C PRO A 286 4.83 -27.42 35.40
N THR A 287 4.73 -28.03 34.22
CA THR A 287 5.19 -29.41 34.03
C THR A 287 6.72 -29.40 34.14
N PRO A 288 7.33 -30.09 35.11
CA PRO A 288 8.78 -30.20 35.14
C PRO A 288 9.20 -30.87 33.84
N MET A 289 9.92 -30.14 32.99
CA MET A 289 10.62 -30.77 31.89
C MET A 289 11.56 -31.79 32.52
N GLU A 290 11.26 -33.07 32.31
CA GLU A 290 12.19 -34.16 32.57
C GLU A 290 13.41 -33.83 31.71
N LYS A 291 14.43 -33.23 32.33
CA LYS A 291 15.71 -32.96 31.69
C LYS A 291 16.19 -34.31 31.20
N SER A 292 15.92 -34.61 29.93
CA SER A 292 16.44 -35.78 29.26
C SER A 292 17.94 -35.68 29.50
N ALA A 293 18.44 -36.60 30.34
CA ALA A 293 19.79 -36.58 30.83
C ALA A 293 20.69 -36.35 29.61
N GLN A 294 21.48 -35.27 29.65
CA GLN A 294 22.69 -35.24 28.87
C GLN A 294 23.42 -36.54 29.26
N VAL A 295 23.33 -37.53 28.38
CA VAL A 295 24.27 -38.64 28.34
C VAL A 295 25.60 -37.93 28.16
N VAL A 296 26.27 -37.72 29.29
CA VAL A 296 27.68 -37.41 29.36
C VAL A 296 28.34 -38.55 28.60
N GLU A 297 28.60 -38.31 27.32
CA GLU A 297 29.57 -39.07 26.57
C GLU A 297 30.88 -38.88 27.33
N ASN A 298 31.18 -39.84 28.20
CA ASN A 298 32.45 -39.98 28.87
C ASN A 298 33.50 -40.17 27.78
N VAL A 299 34.01 -39.06 27.24
CA VAL A 299 35.28 -39.05 26.51
C VAL A 299 36.35 -39.39 27.53
N HIS A 300 36.74 -40.65 27.52
CA HIS A 300 37.83 -41.21 28.28
C HIS A 300 39.15 -40.58 27.80
N PRO A 301 39.94 -39.90 28.67
CA PRO A 301 41.27 -39.47 28.31
C PRO A 301 42.24 -40.63 28.62
N THR A 302 42.47 -41.52 27.65
CA THR A 302 43.60 -42.45 27.73
C THR A 302 44.76 -41.87 26.95
N GLY A 303 45.57 -41.07 27.63
CA GLY A 303 46.95 -40.84 27.21
C GLY A 303 47.86 -41.78 27.99
N THR A 304 48.68 -42.59 27.33
CA THR A 304 50.06 -42.87 27.77
C THR A 304 50.92 -43.41 26.60
N GLY A 305 51.90 -42.61 26.17
CA GLY A 305 53.20 -42.93 25.54
C GLY A 305 53.24 -43.76 24.24
N ALA A 306 54.24 -43.66 23.38
CA ALA A 306 55.40 -42.78 23.27
C ALA A 306 56.00 -43.02 21.87
N GLU A 307 56.35 -41.97 21.13
CA GLU A 307 57.61 -41.94 20.37
C GLU A 307 57.89 -40.54 19.84
N ALA A 308 59.09 -40.08 20.18
CA ALA A 308 59.71 -38.83 19.76
C ALA A 308 60.40 -39.03 18.41
N VAL A 309 60.38 -38.03 17.52
CA VAL A 309 61.53 -37.51 16.74
C VAL A 309 61.15 -36.11 16.21
N GLU A 310 61.70 -35.07 16.85
CA GLU A 310 62.62 -34.03 16.31
C GLU A 310 62.32 -33.25 14.97
N PRO A 311 63.03 -32.16 14.62
CA PRO A 311 62.58 -30.77 14.91
C PRO A 311 62.59 -29.79 13.70
N LYS A 312 61.86 -28.65 13.85
CA LYS A 312 62.11 -27.26 13.33
C LYS A 312 62.40 -27.04 11.82
N PRO A 313 62.54 -25.79 11.32
CA PRO A 313 61.93 -24.48 11.62
C PRO A 313 61.08 -24.03 10.38
N ASP A 314 60.52 -22.84 10.17
CA ASP A 314 60.83 -21.49 10.59
C ASP A 314 59.70 -20.57 10.11
N SER A 315 59.46 -19.52 10.89
CA SER A 315 59.23 -18.15 10.42
C SER A 315 58.01 -17.81 9.51
N THR A 316 57.26 -16.79 9.95
CA THR A 316 57.22 -15.47 9.27
C THR A 316 55.83 -14.83 9.20
N ASN A 317 55.76 -13.66 9.84
CA ASN A 317 54.95 -12.45 9.57
C ASN A 317 53.42 -12.51 9.69
N ARG A 318 52.76 -11.69 10.52
CA ARG A 318 52.83 -10.23 10.75
C ARG A 318 52.28 -9.43 9.57
N SER A 319 51.08 -8.85 9.73
CA SER A 319 50.54 -7.57 9.21
C SER A 319 49.09 -7.50 9.71
N ASN A 320 48.71 -6.71 10.72
CA ASN A 320 48.54 -5.24 10.77
C ASN A 320 47.59 -4.65 9.71
N GLU A 321 46.75 -3.72 10.20
CA GLU A 321 46.04 -2.62 9.49
C GLU A 321 44.79 -3.00 8.69
N ASP A 322 43.65 -2.29 8.73
CA ASP A 322 43.23 -1.07 9.42
C ASP A 322 41.67 -0.94 9.33
N PRO A 323 40.99 -0.18 10.20
CA PRO A 323 39.58 0.12 10.10
C PRO A 323 39.36 1.44 9.34
N SER A 324 38.80 1.39 8.13
CA SER A 324 38.46 2.61 7.41
C SER A 324 37.06 3.14 7.77
N ALA A 325 37.10 4.31 8.38
CA ALA A 325 35.98 5.17 8.72
C ALA A 325 35.33 5.79 7.47
N THR A 326 34.00 5.69 7.38
CA THR A 326 33.20 6.51 6.45
C THR A 326 32.64 7.71 7.20
N LYS A 327 33.26 8.88 7.01
CA LYS A 327 32.70 10.18 7.40
C LYS A 327 31.53 10.58 6.49
N PRO A 328 30.56 11.37 6.99
CA PRO A 328 29.43 11.86 6.23
C PRO A 328 29.81 13.06 5.35
N ILE A 329 29.26 13.11 4.14
CA ILE A 329 29.30 14.28 3.25
C ILE A 329 28.28 15.30 3.77
N GLN A 330 28.82 16.41 4.26
CA GLN A 330 28.15 17.67 4.55
C GLN A 330 28.08 18.45 3.23
N ASN A 331 26.88 18.74 2.73
CA ASN A 331 26.71 19.60 1.56
C ASN A 331 26.11 20.93 1.97
N ASP A 332 26.81 21.97 1.52
CA ASP A 332 26.65 23.34 1.90
C ASP A 332 25.40 24.03 1.33
N LYS A 333 24.88 24.84 2.23
CA LYS A 333 24.01 26.00 2.10
C LYS A 333 24.42 26.91 0.93
N VAL A 334 23.56 27.05 -0.08
CA VAL A 334 23.62 28.15 -1.07
C VAL A 334 22.55 29.18 -0.71
N ALA A 335 22.99 30.41 -0.44
CA ALA A 335 22.16 31.59 -0.27
C ALA A 335 21.99 32.32 -1.64
N PRO A 336 20.95 33.16 -1.80
CA PRO A 336 20.48 33.61 -3.11
C PRO A 336 21.19 34.86 -3.62
N GLN A 337 21.16 35.04 -4.94
CA GLN A 337 21.21 36.34 -5.62
C GLN A 337 19.90 36.57 -6.34
#